data_AF-A0A4R3SST5-F1
#
_entry.id   AF-A0A4R3SST5-F1
#
_cell.length_a   1.000
_cell.length_b   1.000
_cell.length_c   1.000
_cell.angle_alpha   90.00
_cell.angle_beta   90.00
_cell.angle_gamma   90.00
#
_symmetry.space_group_name_H-M   'P 1'
#
loop_
_entity.id
_entity.type
_entity.pdbx_description
1 polymer ?
#
loop_
_entity_poly.entity_id
_entity_poly.type
_entity_poly.pdbx_seq_one_letter_code
_entity_poly.pdbx_strand_id
1 'polypeptide(L)'
;MVHRNETPDVHDGSTALGGQTAHSGVLVHRGWPVHGSAERPWRSAHRGSRADRMTTSVRVSLPPRIARARWVPDARTEALLDRAAAALRSLDVHHGSRLAPLGSVIGRTEAVASSRIEDESASLDDCARALVGIRANPSATVVVRAAGAIEGLVAAADTGVITEAALLEAHRLLMRDDPVDGRYAGRYRSVQNWIGGGDTPRLATYVPPPPELVAPLTADLFAFQHRTDLHPIAQAAIGHAQFESIHPFTDGNGRIGRALISAVLRRRGVTTTVTAPIATALAADRGRYFRHLARYRDGVVDVLVADVAIAIGTVCDEATVTALLLDEHAADRMAGPCATSAHAVVGRALSDDPVLTETRLQDLLAGVDDGPADEDLAGCVAAELVHAGVLRPVTERRRDRAWVAPAVVDELEAFEQRVRAGVAGRTRSDRFRAGRSADAVRPVPDGAAGGRGATGSGRRDARLATGPCA
;
A
#
# COMPACT_ATOMS: atom_id res chain seq x y z
N MET A 1 -60.08 -4.82 -8.67
CA MET A 1 -60.43 -4.70 -7.23
C MET A 1 -59.56 -3.59 -6.65
N VAL A 2 -59.95 -2.31 -6.70
CA VAL A 2 -60.96 -1.61 -5.84
C VAL A 2 -60.41 -1.49 -4.41
N HIS A 3 -60.10 -0.35 -3.78
CA HIS A 3 -60.43 1.10 -3.87
C HIS A 3 -59.16 1.95 -3.59
N ARG A 4 -58.82 3.06 -4.28
CA ARG A 4 -59.35 4.45 -4.28
C ARG A 4 -59.46 5.14 -2.91
N ASN A 5 -58.69 6.21 -2.71
CA ASN A 5 -59.25 7.53 -2.39
C ASN A 5 -58.31 8.67 -2.81
N GLU A 6 -58.91 9.63 -3.48
CA GLU A 6 -58.32 10.81 -4.11
C GLU A 6 -59.03 12.07 -3.56
N THR A 7 -58.26 13.16 -3.46
CA THR A 7 -58.61 14.58 -3.75
C THR A 7 -59.23 15.49 -2.65
N PRO A 8 -59.07 16.86 -2.75
CA PRO A 8 -58.66 17.67 -3.92
C PRO A 8 -57.62 18.81 -3.72
N ASP A 9 -57.22 19.31 -4.89
CA ASP A 9 -56.50 20.55 -5.28
C ASP A 9 -56.97 21.86 -4.65
N VAL A 10 -56.04 22.82 -4.59
CA VAL A 10 -56.29 24.23 -4.96
C VAL A 10 -55.09 24.79 -5.73
N HIS A 11 -55.37 25.22 -6.97
CA HIS A 11 -54.52 26.02 -7.85
C HIS A 11 -54.18 27.39 -7.26
N ASP A 12 -52.97 27.88 -7.51
CA ASP A 12 -52.82 29.24 -8.08
C ASP A 12 -51.57 29.33 -8.96
N GLY A 13 -51.75 29.94 -10.13
CA GLY A 13 -50.74 30.09 -11.16
C GLY A 13 -50.06 31.45 -11.06
N SER A 14 -48.76 31.49 -11.35
CA SER A 14 -48.14 32.71 -11.87
C SER A 14 -46.94 32.36 -12.75
N THR A 15 -47.18 32.48 -14.05
CA THR A 15 -46.18 32.59 -15.10
C THR A 15 -45.37 33.86 -14.93
N ALA A 16 -44.04 33.72 -14.83
CA ALA A 16 -43.10 34.79 -15.14
C ALA A 16 -41.93 34.23 -15.97
N LEU A 17 -41.98 34.54 -17.26
CA LEU A 17 -40.85 34.50 -18.19
C LEU A 17 -39.86 35.59 -17.79
N GLY A 18 -38.56 35.26 -17.71
CA GLY A 18 -37.51 36.28 -17.72
C GLY A 18 -36.21 35.83 -17.06
N GLY A 19 -35.14 35.77 -17.86
CA GLY A 19 -33.77 35.90 -17.36
C GLY A 19 -32.93 34.62 -17.39
N GLN A 20 -32.46 34.25 -18.58
CA GLN A 20 -31.15 33.59 -18.68
C GLN A 20 -30.10 34.58 -18.19
N THR A 21 -29.66 34.45 -16.95
CA THR A 21 -28.36 34.96 -16.52
C THR A 21 -27.41 33.77 -16.45
N ALA A 22 -26.48 33.76 -17.41
CA ALA A 22 -25.30 32.94 -17.38
C ALA A 22 -24.49 33.30 -16.12
N HIS A 23 -24.78 32.61 -15.02
CA HIS A 23 -23.87 32.60 -13.88
C HIS A 23 -22.69 31.73 -14.28
N SER A 24 -21.57 32.40 -14.63
CA SER A 24 -20.24 31.81 -14.55
C SER A 24 -20.14 31.04 -13.24
N GLY A 25 -20.19 29.72 -13.35
CA GLY A 25 -20.02 28.82 -12.23
C GLY A 25 -18.62 29.00 -11.71
N VAL A 26 -18.49 29.81 -10.66
CA VAL A 26 -17.36 29.73 -9.74
C VAL A 26 -17.36 28.28 -9.26
N LEU A 27 -16.36 27.51 -9.71
CA LEU A 27 -16.07 26.19 -9.18
C LEU A 27 -15.77 26.37 -7.69
N VAL A 28 -16.79 26.21 -6.85
CA VAL A 28 -16.62 26.19 -5.41
C VAL A 28 -15.89 24.88 -5.11
N HIS A 29 -14.56 24.94 -4.96
CA HIS A 29 -13.81 23.91 -4.24
C HIS A 29 -14.36 23.87 -2.81
N ARG A 30 -15.43 23.10 -2.59
CA ARG A 30 -15.88 22.73 -1.24
C ARG A 30 -14.83 21.75 -0.72
N GLY A 31 -13.85 22.30 -0.02
CA GLY A 31 -12.69 21.57 0.47
C GLY A 31 -13.06 20.33 1.26
N TRP A 32 -12.20 19.32 1.18
CA TRP A 32 -12.26 18.16 2.06
C TRP A 32 -12.17 18.61 3.52
N PRO A 33 -12.93 18.03 4.45
CA PRO A 33 -12.90 18.47 5.84
C PRO A 33 -11.51 18.30 6.45
N VAL A 34 -11.06 19.32 7.17
CA VAL A 34 -9.79 19.36 7.90
C VAL A 34 -9.96 18.66 9.25
N HIS A 35 -8.89 18.04 9.75
CA HIS A 35 -8.90 17.42 11.06
C HIS A 35 -9.04 18.46 12.17
N GLY A 36 -9.88 18.15 13.15
CA GLY A 36 -9.90 18.87 14.41
C GLY A 36 -8.73 18.46 15.31
N SER A 37 -8.57 19.13 16.44
CA SER A 37 -7.67 18.70 17.50
C SER A 37 -8.26 19.00 18.87
N ALA A 38 -7.85 18.23 19.87
CA ALA A 38 -8.21 18.48 21.27
C ALA A 38 -7.02 18.18 22.19
N GLU A 39 -6.92 18.92 23.29
CA GLU A 39 -6.02 18.56 24.39
C GLU A 39 -6.69 17.49 25.25
N ARG A 40 -5.98 16.40 25.54
CA ARG A 40 -6.42 15.34 26.45
C ARG A 40 -5.44 15.22 27.62
N PRO A 41 -5.92 14.99 28.85
CA PRO A 41 -5.05 14.65 29.96
C PRO A 41 -4.19 13.43 29.63
N TRP A 42 -2.91 13.51 29.95
CA TRP A 42 -1.94 12.44 29.76
C TRP A 42 -1.14 12.23 31.03
N ARG A 43 -0.78 10.99 31.31
CA ARG A 43 0.15 10.65 32.38
C ARG A 43 1.07 9.55 31.90
N SER A 44 2.37 9.81 31.91
CA SER A 44 3.35 8.79 31.56
C SER A 44 3.29 7.64 32.56
N ALA A 45 3.07 6.43 32.07
CA ALA A 45 3.31 5.20 32.82
C ALA A 45 4.81 4.86 32.90
N HIS A 46 5.62 5.42 32.00
CA HIS A 46 7.06 5.22 31.93
C HIS A 46 7.83 6.25 32.77
N ARG A 47 8.87 5.81 33.48
CA ARG A 47 9.84 6.71 34.13
C ARG A 47 10.85 7.25 33.10
N GLY A 48 10.36 8.08 32.18
CA GLY A 48 11.17 8.75 31.15
C GLY A 48 11.96 9.94 31.68
N SER A 49 12.43 10.79 30.75
CA SER A 49 13.13 12.04 31.06
C SER A 49 12.28 12.97 31.93
N ARG A 50 12.88 14.01 32.53
CA ARG A 50 12.09 15.02 33.26
C ARG A 50 10.99 15.62 32.37
N ALA A 51 11.27 15.88 31.09
CA ALA A 51 10.28 16.42 30.16
C ALA A 51 9.10 15.46 29.95
N ASP A 52 9.36 14.17 29.83
CA ASP A 52 8.33 13.14 29.66
C ASP A 52 7.47 13.00 30.93
N ARG A 53 8.10 13.05 32.11
CA ARG A 53 7.40 13.03 33.41
C ARG A 53 6.55 14.28 33.66
N MET A 54 6.90 15.40 33.03
CA MET A 54 6.16 16.67 33.14
C MET A 54 5.10 16.84 32.04
N THR A 55 4.99 15.90 31.10
CA THR A 55 3.94 15.94 30.08
C THR A 55 2.61 15.49 30.69
N THR A 56 1.71 16.45 30.92
CA THR A 56 0.41 16.24 31.58
C THR A 56 -0.79 16.30 30.63
N SER A 57 -0.58 16.73 29.39
CA SER A 57 -1.56 16.66 28.33
C SER A 57 -0.91 16.26 27.00
N VAL A 58 -1.73 15.77 26.10
CA VAL A 58 -1.36 15.45 24.72
C VAL A 58 -2.41 16.03 23.77
N ARG A 59 -1.95 16.63 22.68
CA ARG A 59 -2.83 17.07 21.60
C ARG A 59 -3.16 15.91 20.69
N VAL A 60 -4.41 15.46 20.72
CA VAL A 60 -4.93 14.42 19.84
C VAL A 60 -5.54 15.03 18.57
N SER A 61 -5.42 14.32 17.47
CA SER A 61 -6.12 14.59 16.21
C SER A 61 -7.55 14.08 16.27
N LEU A 62 -8.49 14.82 15.71
CA LEU A 62 -9.90 14.44 15.59
C LEU A 62 -10.26 14.34 14.10
N PRO A 63 -10.15 13.15 13.49
CA PRO A 63 -10.55 12.94 12.11
C PRO A 63 -12.03 13.31 11.92
N PRO A 64 -12.39 14.03 10.84
CA PRO A 64 -13.77 14.37 10.56
C PRO A 64 -14.55 13.12 10.11
N ARG A 65 -15.87 13.19 10.19
CA ARG A 65 -16.76 12.24 9.51
C ARG A 65 -16.78 12.52 8.01
N ILE A 66 -16.50 11.51 7.21
CA ILE A 66 -16.36 11.61 5.75
C ILE A 66 -17.43 10.85 4.98
N ALA A 67 -18.32 10.10 5.65
CA ALA A 67 -19.40 9.35 4.99
C ALA A 67 -20.22 10.18 3.98
N ARG A 68 -20.37 11.49 4.21
CA ARG A 68 -21.09 12.42 3.30
C ARG A 68 -20.20 13.48 2.67
N ALA A 69 -18.88 13.43 2.89
CA ALA A 69 -17.95 14.41 2.33
C ALA A 69 -17.91 14.31 0.80
N ARG A 70 -17.77 15.43 0.12
CA ARG A 70 -17.65 15.47 -1.34
C ARG A 70 -16.23 15.86 -1.71
N TRP A 71 -15.70 15.20 -2.72
CA TRP A 71 -14.42 15.52 -3.35
C TRP A 71 -14.60 15.36 -4.85
N VAL A 72 -14.00 16.27 -5.61
CA VAL A 72 -14.02 16.27 -7.07
C VAL A 72 -12.58 16.45 -7.52
N PRO A 73 -12.02 15.52 -8.32
CA PRO A 73 -10.67 15.66 -8.84
C PRO A 73 -10.57 16.84 -9.80
N ASP A 74 -9.37 17.41 -9.93
CA ASP A 74 -9.04 18.20 -11.12
C ASP A 74 -8.87 17.30 -12.35
N ALA A 75 -8.91 17.90 -13.55
CA ALA A 75 -8.84 17.16 -14.82
C ALA A 75 -7.56 16.30 -14.94
N ARG A 76 -6.45 16.73 -14.32
CA ARG A 76 -5.20 15.97 -14.34
C ARG A 76 -5.30 14.72 -13.48
N THR A 77 -5.86 14.84 -12.29
CA THR A 77 -6.05 13.75 -11.34
C THR A 77 -7.06 12.76 -11.87
N GLU A 78 -8.15 13.24 -12.48
CA GLU A 78 -9.13 12.39 -13.16
C GLU A 78 -8.48 11.56 -14.28
N ALA A 79 -7.70 12.17 -15.16
CA ALA A 79 -6.99 11.44 -16.21
C ALA A 79 -5.95 10.42 -15.67
N LEU A 80 -5.32 10.70 -14.52
CA LEU A 80 -4.43 9.74 -13.85
C LEU A 80 -5.21 8.55 -13.30
N LEU A 81 -6.35 8.81 -12.68
CA LEU A 81 -7.25 7.80 -12.11
C LEU A 81 -7.75 6.85 -13.20
N ASP A 82 -8.24 7.39 -14.32
CA ASP A 82 -8.74 6.59 -15.44
C ASP A 82 -7.64 5.72 -16.06
N ARG A 83 -6.45 6.30 -16.29
CA ARG A 83 -5.30 5.56 -16.81
C ARG A 83 -4.88 4.43 -15.87
N ALA A 84 -4.77 4.71 -14.57
CA ALA A 84 -4.39 3.72 -13.58
C ALA A 84 -5.41 2.60 -13.46
N ALA A 85 -6.71 2.92 -13.48
CA ALA A 85 -7.76 1.92 -13.44
C ALA A 85 -7.80 1.06 -14.72
N ALA A 86 -7.55 1.65 -15.89
CA ALA A 86 -7.44 0.93 -17.15
C ALA A 86 -6.22 -0.01 -17.16
N ALA A 87 -5.06 0.46 -16.71
CA ALA A 87 -3.85 -0.35 -16.60
C ALA A 87 -4.06 -1.54 -15.64
N LEU A 88 -4.68 -1.29 -14.49
CA LEU A 88 -4.94 -2.34 -13.50
C LEU A 88 -5.95 -3.38 -14.02
N ARG A 89 -7.01 -2.96 -14.71
CA ARG A 89 -7.95 -3.89 -15.38
C ARG A 89 -7.27 -4.69 -16.48
N SER A 90 -6.40 -4.04 -17.28
CA SER A 90 -5.64 -4.71 -18.34
C SER A 90 -4.71 -5.78 -17.78
N LEU A 91 -3.98 -5.47 -16.70
CA LEU A 91 -3.15 -6.43 -15.99
C LEU A 91 -3.97 -7.60 -15.47
N ASP A 92 -5.12 -7.32 -14.83
CA ASP A 92 -6.00 -8.34 -14.28
C ASP A 92 -6.57 -9.27 -15.36
N VAL A 93 -6.99 -8.73 -16.51
CA VAL A 93 -7.56 -9.52 -17.61
C VAL A 93 -6.50 -10.35 -18.34
N HIS A 94 -5.33 -9.76 -18.63
CA HIS A 94 -4.33 -10.43 -19.49
C HIS A 94 -3.34 -11.29 -18.70
N HIS A 95 -3.04 -10.92 -17.46
CA HIS A 95 -2.03 -11.57 -16.65
C HIS A 95 -2.60 -12.08 -15.32
N GLY A 96 -3.88 -11.82 -15.01
CA GLY A 96 -4.46 -12.20 -13.73
C GLY A 96 -4.40 -13.69 -13.46
N SER A 97 -4.74 -14.55 -14.42
CA SER A 97 -4.64 -16.01 -14.23
C SER A 97 -3.22 -16.52 -13.98
N ARG A 98 -2.20 -15.79 -14.46
CA ARG A 98 -0.78 -16.10 -14.23
C ARG A 98 -0.30 -15.55 -12.89
N LEU A 99 -0.75 -14.35 -12.54
CA LEU A 99 -0.39 -13.66 -11.30
C LEU A 99 -1.23 -14.14 -10.09
N ALA A 100 -2.38 -14.78 -10.28
CA ALA A 100 -3.23 -15.28 -9.19
C ALA A 100 -2.63 -16.46 -8.43
N PRO A 101 -2.11 -17.50 -9.10
CA PRO A 101 -1.39 -18.58 -8.42
C PRO A 101 -0.18 -18.02 -7.66
N LEU A 102 0.56 -17.13 -8.33
CA LEU A 102 1.61 -16.31 -7.73
C LEU A 102 1.08 -15.24 -6.76
N GLY A 103 -0.23 -15.15 -6.54
CA GLY A 103 -0.88 -14.17 -5.68
C GLY A 103 -0.47 -14.37 -4.23
N SER A 104 -0.14 -15.61 -3.84
CA SER A 104 0.50 -15.89 -2.56
C SER A 104 1.89 -15.26 -2.49
N VAL A 105 2.61 -15.18 -3.60
CA VAL A 105 3.97 -14.63 -3.68
C VAL A 105 3.98 -13.12 -3.84
N ILE A 106 3.10 -12.57 -4.68
CA ILE A 106 2.91 -11.13 -4.85
C ILE A 106 2.26 -10.54 -3.60
N GLY A 107 1.33 -11.27 -2.98
CA GLY A 107 0.80 -10.97 -1.65
C GLY A 107 1.90 -11.02 -0.59
N ARG A 108 2.85 -11.96 -0.68
CA ARG A 108 4.07 -11.96 0.12
C ARG A 108 4.95 -10.75 -0.19
N THR A 109 5.24 -10.40 -1.44
CA THR A 109 6.01 -9.21 -1.81
C THR A 109 5.35 -7.93 -1.28
N GLU A 110 4.04 -7.83 -1.42
CA GLU A 110 3.24 -6.74 -0.86
C GLU A 110 3.34 -6.72 0.68
N ALA A 111 3.26 -7.88 1.32
CA ALA A 111 3.45 -8.01 2.76
C ALA A 111 4.87 -7.66 3.21
N VAL A 112 5.92 -8.08 2.49
CA VAL A 112 7.33 -7.74 2.76
C VAL A 112 7.54 -6.23 2.60
N ALA A 113 7.03 -5.63 1.51
CA ALA A 113 7.14 -4.20 1.28
C ALA A 113 6.35 -3.38 2.31
N SER A 114 5.16 -3.85 2.66
CA SER A 114 4.31 -3.31 3.71
C SER A 114 5.01 -3.36 5.07
N SER A 115 5.58 -4.50 5.46
CA SER A 115 6.36 -4.66 6.71
C SER A 115 7.60 -3.77 6.73
N ARG A 116 8.29 -3.58 5.60
CA ARG A 116 9.44 -2.65 5.50
C ARG A 116 9.07 -1.19 5.80
N ILE A 117 7.84 -0.76 5.53
CA ILE A 117 7.37 0.57 5.91
C ILE A 117 7.29 0.71 7.44
N GLU A 118 7.09 -0.41 8.15
CA GLU A 118 7.03 -0.50 9.61
C GLU A 118 8.38 -0.92 10.23
N ASP A 119 9.49 -0.79 9.50
CA ASP A 119 10.85 -1.17 9.92
C ASP A 119 11.05 -2.67 10.20
N GLU A 120 10.17 -3.52 9.66
CA GLU A 120 10.31 -4.99 9.64
C GLU A 120 10.87 -5.47 8.30
N SER A 121 11.97 -6.22 8.29
CA SER A 121 12.57 -6.77 7.07
C SER A 121 12.68 -8.29 7.10
N ALA A 122 12.19 -8.95 6.05
CA ALA A 122 12.39 -10.38 5.79
C ALA A 122 12.67 -10.60 4.29
N SER A 123 13.54 -11.55 3.97
CA SER A 123 13.72 -12.01 2.57
C SER A 123 12.64 -13.03 2.19
N LEU A 124 12.46 -13.30 0.89
CA LEU A 124 11.60 -14.39 0.43
C LEU A 124 12.10 -15.75 0.94
N ASP A 125 13.41 -15.94 1.07
CA ASP A 125 14.02 -17.12 1.69
C ASP A 125 13.60 -17.26 3.16
N ASP A 126 13.58 -16.17 3.92
CA ASP A 126 13.14 -16.20 5.31
C ASP A 126 11.65 -16.54 5.40
N CYS A 127 10.83 -16.01 4.48
CA CYS A 127 9.41 -16.35 4.38
C CYS A 127 9.20 -17.82 4.03
N ALA A 128 9.96 -18.37 3.07
CA ALA A 128 9.92 -19.77 2.71
C ALA A 128 10.29 -20.67 3.90
N ARG A 129 11.32 -20.30 4.68
CA ARG A 129 11.67 -21.00 5.93
C ARG A 129 10.56 -20.90 6.99
N ALA A 130 9.88 -19.77 7.08
CA ALA A 130 8.78 -19.58 8.03
C ALA A 130 7.59 -20.49 7.72
N LEU A 131 7.29 -20.73 6.44
CA LEU A 131 6.18 -21.60 6.00
C LEU A 131 6.34 -23.05 6.44
N VAL A 132 7.58 -23.56 6.50
CA VAL A 132 7.87 -24.93 6.99
C VAL A 132 8.07 -25.03 8.50
N GLY A 133 7.74 -23.98 9.25
CA GLY A 133 7.83 -23.99 10.72
C GLY A 133 9.27 -24.09 11.24
N ILE A 134 10.26 -23.78 10.40
CA ILE A 134 11.66 -23.63 10.85
C ILE A 134 11.74 -22.35 11.68
N ARG A 135 12.73 -22.24 12.58
CA ARG A 135 13.13 -20.97 13.22
C ARG A 135 13.54 -19.96 12.14
N ALA A 136 12.57 -19.41 11.43
CA ALA A 136 12.71 -18.21 10.65
C ALA A 136 12.87 -17.04 11.64
N ASN A 137 13.47 -15.95 11.16
CA ASN A 137 13.48 -14.74 11.96
C ASN A 137 12.02 -14.33 12.28
N PRO A 138 11.75 -13.69 13.44
CA PRO A 138 10.41 -13.23 13.78
C PRO A 138 9.75 -12.41 12.67
N SER A 139 10.53 -11.62 11.93
CA SER A 139 10.09 -10.78 10.82
C SER A 139 9.41 -11.56 9.68
N ALA A 140 9.91 -12.74 9.32
CA ALA A 140 9.35 -13.53 8.23
C ALA A 140 7.99 -14.14 8.59
N THR A 141 7.84 -14.58 9.83
CA THR A 141 6.54 -15.03 10.35
C THR A 141 5.51 -13.90 10.29
N VAL A 142 5.92 -12.68 10.60
CA VAL A 142 5.06 -11.50 10.52
C VAL A 142 4.64 -11.21 9.07
N VAL A 143 5.57 -11.29 8.12
CA VAL A 143 5.25 -11.13 6.68
C VAL A 143 4.26 -12.17 6.19
N VAL A 144 4.46 -13.45 6.52
CA VAL A 144 3.54 -14.53 6.11
C VAL A 144 2.14 -14.29 6.66
N ARG A 145 2.02 -13.85 7.91
CA ARG A 145 0.73 -13.48 8.52
C ARG A 145 0.10 -12.28 7.84
N ALA A 146 0.90 -11.27 7.49
CA ALA A 146 0.43 -10.11 6.78
C ALA A 146 -0.11 -10.46 5.38
N ALA A 147 0.53 -11.38 4.67
CA ALA A 147 0.02 -11.89 3.39
C ALA A 147 -1.35 -12.57 3.57
N GLY A 148 -1.49 -13.48 4.54
CA GLY A 148 -2.77 -14.13 4.82
C GLY A 148 -3.87 -13.17 5.28
N ALA A 149 -3.53 -12.12 6.03
CA ALA A 149 -4.47 -11.08 6.42
C ALA A 149 -4.95 -10.24 5.22
N ILE A 150 -4.05 -9.90 4.28
CA ILE A 150 -4.40 -9.21 3.04
C ILE A 150 -5.33 -10.08 2.20
N GLU A 151 -4.96 -11.34 1.97
CA GLU A 151 -5.75 -12.29 1.19
C GLU A 151 -7.16 -12.48 1.78
N GLY A 152 -7.26 -12.69 3.10
CA GLY A 152 -8.54 -12.84 3.78
C GLY A 152 -9.44 -11.61 3.66
N LEU A 153 -8.87 -10.40 3.78
CA LEU A 153 -9.64 -9.16 3.64
C LEU A 153 -10.09 -8.92 2.19
N VAL A 154 -9.23 -9.20 1.21
CA VAL A 154 -9.56 -9.10 -0.22
C VAL A 154 -10.64 -10.10 -0.60
N ALA A 155 -10.52 -11.36 -0.17
CA ALA A 155 -11.52 -12.39 -0.42
C ALA A 155 -12.88 -12.05 0.23
N ALA A 156 -12.88 -11.49 1.44
CA ALA A 156 -14.13 -11.02 2.07
C ALA A 156 -14.82 -9.92 1.24
N ALA A 157 -14.04 -9.10 0.53
CA ALA A 157 -14.56 -8.01 -0.31
C ALA A 157 -15.28 -8.51 -1.58
N ASP A 158 -15.09 -9.77 -2.00
CA ASP A 158 -15.79 -10.39 -3.13
C ASP A 158 -17.31 -10.51 -2.88
N THR A 159 -17.72 -10.47 -1.61
CA THR A 159 -19.15 -10.41 -1.23
C THR A 159 -19.82 -9.08 -1.60
N GLY A 160 -19.06 -8.11 -2.12
CA GLY A 160 -19.53 -6.77 -2.50
C GLY A 160 -19.58 -5.77 -1.34
N VAL A 161 -19.20 -6.18 -0.13
CA VAL A 161 -19.23 -5.36 1.09
C VAL A 161 -17.98 -5.62 1.92
N ILE A 162 -17.35 -4.56 2.45
CA ILE A 162 -16.25 -4.71 3.41
C ILE A 162 -16.85 -4.46 4.79
N THR A 163 -16.85 -5.48 5.63
CA THR A 163 -17.48 -5.42 6.96
C THR A 163 -16.47 -5.18 8.06
N GLU A 164 -16.95 -4.68 9.19
CA GLU A 164 -16.17 -4.59 10.43
C GLU A 164 -15.64 -5.96 10.86
N ALA A 165 -16.46 -7.01 10.76
CA ALA A 165 -16.05 -8.37 11.08
C ALA A 165 -14.86 -8.84 10.23
N ALA A 166 -14.88 -8.58 8.92
CA ALA A 166 -13.77 -8.92 8.02
C ALA A 166 -12.49 -8.14 8.37
N LEU A 167 -12.61 -6.85 8.71
CA LEU A 167 -11.49 -6.02 9.14
C LEU A 167 -10.87 -6.54 10.44
N LEU A 168 -11.69 -6.84 11.45
CA LEU A 168 -11.24 -7.38 12.73
C LEU A 168 -10.62 -8.76 12.56
N GLU A 169 -11.18 -9.61 11.70
CA GLU A 169 -10.62 -10.94 11.40
C GLU A 169 -9.26 -10.84 10.70
N ALA A 170 -9.11 -9.95 9.71
CA ALA A 170 -7.83 -9.69 9.08
C ALA A 170 -6.78 -9.22 10.10
N HIS A 171 -7.16 -8.28 10.97
CA HIS A 171 -6.27 -7.83 12.06
C HIS A 171 -5.95 -8.97 13.05
N ARG A 172 -6.90 -9.86 13.33
CA ARG A 172 -6.68 -11.02 14.18
C ARG A 172 -5.65 -11.97 13.57
N LEU A 173 -5.80 -12.30 12.29
CA LEU A 173 -4.85 -13.16 11.56
C LEU A 173 -3.45 -12.56 11.53
N LEU A 174 -3.35 -11.24 11.35
CA LEU A 174 -2.08 -10.51 11.36
C LEU A 174 -1.37 -10.60 12.72
N MET A 175 -2.10 -10.32 13.81
CA MET A 175 -1.47 -10.07 15.13
C MET A 175 -1.54 -11.23 16.12
N ARG A 176 -2.35 -12.28 15.90
CA ARG A 176 -2.70 -13.27 16.95
C ARG A 176 -1.53 -13.91 17.71
N ASP A 177 -0.38 -14.12 17.06
CA ASP A 177 0.80 -14.67 17.72
C ASP A 177 1.98 -13.67 17.73
N ASP A 178 1.66 -12.37 17.75
CA ASP A 178 2.59 -11.33 18.16
C ASP A 178 2.84 -11.42 19.68
N PRO A 179 4.10 -11.38 20.15
CA PRO A 179 4.42 -11.58 21.56
C PRO A 179 3.96 -10.43 22.48
N VAL A 180 3.76 -9.22 21.94
CA VAL A 180 3.41 -8.02 22.70
C VAL A 180 1.92 -7.71 22.57
N ASP A 181 1.44 -7.65 21.32
CA ASP A 181 0.12 -7.14 20.96
C ASP A 181 -0.88 -8.25 20.60
N GLY A 182 -0.47 -9.52 20.56
CA GLY A 182 -1.35 -10.62 20.14
C GLY A 182 -2.60 -10.79 21.00
N ARG A 183 -2.57 -10.37 22.28
CA ARG A 183 -3.76 -10.36 23.15
C ARG A 183 -4.84 -9.34 22.72
N TYR A 184 -4.48 -8.36 21.89
CA TYR A 184 -5.37 -7.34 21.33
C TYR A 184 -5.76 -7.64 19.87
N ALA A 185 -5.29 -8.75 19.31
CA ALA A 185 -5.59 -9.15 17.94
C ALA A 185 -7.10 -9.20 17.70
N GLY A 186 -7.54 -8.60 16.59
CA GLY A 186 -8.95 -8.46 16.21
C GLY A 186 -9.82 -7.57 17.12
N ARG A 187 -9.23 -6.65 17.90
CA ARG A 187 -9.97 -5.72 18.76
C ARG A 187 -9.49 -4.30 18.57
N TYR A 188 -10.40 -3.33 18.59
CA TYR A 188 -10.00 -1.93 18.67
C TYR A 188 -9.26 -1.62 19.95
N ARG A 189 -8.32 -0.69 19.87
CA ARG A 189 -7.55 -0.25 21.03
C ARG A 189 -8.45 0.42 22.06
N SER A 190 -8.21 0.09 23.33
CA SER A 190 -8.78 0.77 24.49
C SER A 190 -7.84 1.80 25.10
N VAL A 191 -6.64 1.95 24.53
CA VAL A 191 -5.57 2.83 25.00
C VAL A 191 -5.21 3.87 23.94
N GLN A 192 -4.64 4.99 24.39
CA GLN A 192 -4.19 6.04 23.48
C GLN A 192 -2.85 5.64 22.84
N ASN A 193 -2.84 5.58 21.51
CA ASN A 193 -1.64 5.36 20.71
C ASN A 193 -1.02 6.69 20.25
N TRP A 194 0.18 6.62 19.67
CA TRP A 194 0.85 7.70 18.95
C TRP A 194 1.79 7.13 17.88
N ILE A 195 2.12 7.93 16.88
CA ILE A 195 2.98 7.58 15.74
C ILE A 195 4.23 8.46 15.75
N GLY A 196 5.39 7.83 15.66
CA GLY A 196 6.70 8.49 15.75
C GLY A 196 7.00 8.99 17.18
N GLY A 197 8.21 9.50 17.38
CA GLY A 197 8.67 9.95 18.70
C GLY A 197 9.34 8.83 19.50
N GLY A 198 9.08 8.75 20.80
CA GLY A 198 9.65 7.74 21.71
C GLY A 198 8.58 7.14 22.62
N ASP A 199 8.97 6.70 23.82
CA ASP A 199 8.08 6.02 24.80
C ASP A 199 6.91 6.87 25.33
N THR A 200 6.83 8.13 24.91
CA THR A 200 5.73 9.05 25.24
C THR A 200 5.31 9.85 24.01
N PRO A 201 4.06 10.34 23.97
CA PRO A 201 3.55 11.10 22.83
C PRO A 201 4.14 12.52 22.72
N ARG A 202 5.05 12.93 23.60
CA ARG A 202 5.62 14.29 23.64
C ARG A 202 6.32 14.67 22.34
N LEU A 203 6.99 13.71 21.71
CA LEU A 203 7.69 13.88 20.42
C LEU A 203 6.96 13.16 19.28
N ALA A 204 5.71 12.75 19.50
CA ALA A 204 4.95 12.07 18.47
C ALA A 204 4.74 13.00 17.28
N THR A 205 4.91 12.45 16.08
CA THR A 205 4.58 13.15 14.84
C THR A 205 3.07 13.20 14.63
N TYR A 206 2.35 12.21 15.17
CA TYR A 206 0.90 12.19 15.15
C TYR A 206 0.34 11.46 16.36
N VAL A 207 -0.74 12.00 16.93
CA VAL A 207 -1.49 11.34 18.00
C VAL A 207 -2.92 11.12 17.50
N PRO A 208 -3.34 9.86 17.22
CA PRO A 208 -4.68 9.53 16.71
C PRO A 208 -5.79 9.90 17.71
N PRO A 209 -7.07 9.81 17.28
CA PRO A 209 -8.20 10.15 18.14
C PRO A 209 -8.24 9.35 19.45
N PRO A 210 -8.92 9.86 20.48
CA PRO A 210 -9.18 9.10 21.69
C PRO A 210 -9.85 7.75 21.42
N PRO A 211 -9.57 6.69 22.21
CA PRO A 211 -10.13 5.35 22.01
C PRO A 211 -11.65 5.32 21.90
N GLU A 212 -12.35 6.17 22.66
CA GLU A 212 -13.81 6.26 22.66
C GLU A 212 -14.39 6.74 21.32
N LEU A 213 -13.57 7.35 20.45
CA LEU A 213 -13.98 7.79 19.12
C LEU A 213 -13.65 6.78 18.02
N VAL A 214 -12.87 5.73 18.30
CA VAL A 214 -12.42 4.76 17.28
C VAL A 214 -13.62 4.07 16.62
N ALA A 215 -14.47 3.41 17.40
CA ALA A 215 -15.63 2.68 16.88
C ALA A 215 -16.57 3.57 16.03
N PRO A 216 -17.03 4.75 16.49
CA PRO A 216 -17.91 5.59 15.67
C PRO A 216 -17.23 6.17 14.43
N LEU A 217 -15.92 6.44 14.46
CA LEU A 217 -15.18 6.90 13.26
C LEU A 217 -14.97 5.77 12.25
N THR A 218 -14.70 4.55 12.71
CA THR A 218 -14.56 3.39 11.81
C THR A 218 -15.91 3.02 11.17
N ALA A 219 -17.01 3.12 11.91
CA ALA A 219 -18.35 2.96 11.34
C ALA A 219 -18.65 4.01 10.24
N ASP A 220 -18.25 5.27 10.46
CA ASP A 220 -18.35 6.32 9.44
C ASP A 220 -17.47 6.03 8.21
N LEU A 221 -16.26 5.51 8.42
CA LEU A 221 -15.39 5.05 7.34
C LEU A 221 -16.05 3.93 6.52
N PHE A 222 -16.69 2.93 7.14
CA PHE A 222 -17.42 1.91 6.40
C PHE A 222 -18.58 2.50 5.59
N ALA A 223 -19.31 3.46 6.14
CA ALA A 223 -20.35 4.17 5.39
C ALA A 223 -19.77 4.93 4.19
N PHE A 224 -18.59 5.54 4.31
CA PHE A 224 -17.86 6.12 3.18
C PHE A 224 -17.45 5.06 2.15
N GLN A 225 -16.92 3.92 2.60
CA GLN A 225 -16.51 2.83 1.71
C GLN A 225 -17.70 2.27 0.93
N HIS A 226 -18.91 2.27 1.49
CA HIS A 226 -20.09 1.76 0.78
C HIS A 226 -20.57 2.61 -0.38
N ARG A 227 -20.10 3.84 -0.49
CA ARG A 227 -20.43 4.74 -1.59
C ARG A 227 -19.95 4.19 -2.94
N THR A 228 -20.58 4.71 -3.99
CA THR A 228 -20.29 4.33 -5.38
C THR A 228 -20.09 5.53 -6.31
N ASP A 229 -20.17 6.76 -5.77
CA ASP A 229 -20.10 8.03 -6.50
C ASP A 229 -18.66 8.53 -6.70
N LEU A 230 -17.66 7.92 -6.06
CA LEU A 230 -16.25 8.22 -6.27
C LEU A 230 -15.62 7.26 -7.26
N HIS A 231 -14.58 7.75 -7.96
CA HIS A 231 -13.67 6.89 -8.69
C HIS A 231 -13.07 5.84 -7.74
N PRO A 232 -13.03 4.53 -8.10
CA PRO A 232 -12.61 3.45 -7.20
C PRO A 232 -11.23 3.65 -6.56
N ILE A 233 -10.24 4.08 -7.34
CA ILE A 233 -8.88 4.35 -6.82
C ILE A 233 -8.88 5.52 -5.83
N ALA A 234 -9.68 6.56 -6.08
CA ALA A 234 -9.78 7.70 -5.16
C ALA A 234 -10.47 7.28 -3.85
N GLN A 235 -11.53 6.47 -3.94
CA GLN A 235 -12.19 5.89 -2.78
C GLN A 235 -11.22 5.04 -1.93
N ALA A 236 -10.43 4.19 -2.58
CA ALA A 236 -9.43 3.37 -1.91
C ALA A 236 -8.36 4.22 -1.21
N ALA A 237 -7.81 5.23 -1.90
CA ALA A 237 -6.79 6.14 -1.36
C ALA A 237 -7.30 6.97 -0.17
N ILE A 238 -8.47 7.60 -0.31
CA ILE A 238 -9.10 8.40 0.75
C ILE A 238 -9.44 7.53 1.96
N GLY A 239 -10.05 6.37 1.70
CA GLY A 239 -10.43 5.44 2.75
C GLY A 239 -9.23 4.91 3.53
N HIS A 240 -8.12 4.64 2.83
CA HIS A 240 -6.85 4.31 3.46
C HIS A 240 -6.32 5.44 4.35
N ALA A 241 -6.26 6.68 3.87
CA ALA A 241 -5.77 7.79 4.70
C ALA A 241 -6.66 8.11 5.90
N GLN A 242 -7.98 7.93 5.76
CA GLN A 242 -8.90 8.03 6.88
C GLN A 242 -8.67 6.90 7.90
N PHE A 243 -8.49 5.66 7.44
CA PHE A 243 -8.16 4.52 8.29
C PHE A 243 -6.88 4.75 9.10
N GLU A 244 -5.80 5.16 8.43
CA GLU A 244 -4.51 5.50 9.06
C GLU A 244 -4.65 6.65 10.07
N SER A 245 -5.59 7.56 9.83
CA SER A 245 -5.85 8.67 10.72
C SER A 245 -6.66 8.28 11.97
N ILE A 246 -7.60 7.36 11.84
CA ILE A 246 -8.34 6.79 12.97
C ILE A 246 -7.41 5.93 13.83
N HIS A 247 -6.55 5.16 13.17
CA HIS A 247 -5.55 4.28 13.76
C HIS A 247 -6.19 3.35 14.82
N PRO A 248 -7.11 2.46 14.40
CA PRO A 248 -8.03 1.78 15.31
C PRO A 248 -7.41 0.70 16.20
N PHE A 249 -6.22 0.18 15.87
CA PHE A 249 -5.58 -0.94 16.56
C PHE A 249 -4.36 -0.51 17.37
N THR A 250 -3.92 -1.36 18.31
CA THR A 250 -2.70 -1.09 19.11
C THR A 250 -1.43 -1.16 18.25
N ASP A 251 -1.40 -2.06 17.28
CA ASP A 251 -0.39 -2.17 16.23
C ASP A 251 -1.04 -2.76 14.95
N GLY A 252 -0.29 -2.90 13.85
CA GLY A 252 -0.76 -3.51 12.61
C GLY A 252 -1.60 -2.59 11.72
N ASN A 253 -1.80 -1.34 12.13
CA ASN A 253 -2.60 -0.34 11.40
C ASN A 253 -2.10 -0.16 9.95
N GLY A 254 -0.81 0.13 9.75
CA GLY A 254 -0.25 0.34 8.40
C GLY A 254 -0.52 -0.83 7.45
N ARG A 255 -0.36 -2.07 7.93
CA ARG A 255 -0.54 -3.30 7.15
C ARG A 255 -2.00 -3.50 6.76
N ILE A 256 -2.92 -3.36 7.72
CA ILE A 256 -4.36 -3.46 7.45
C ILE A 256 -4.86 -2.30 6.58
N GLY A 257 -4.34 -1.09 6.80
CA GLY A 257 -4.68 0.08 6.00
C GLY A 257 -4.30 -0.09 4.54
N ARG A 258 -3.12 -0.66 4.25
CA ARG A 258 -2.71 -0.96 2.87
C ARG A 258 -3.52 -2.12 2.27
N ALA A 259 -3.82 -3.16 3.05
CA ALA A 259 -4.71 -4.25 2.64
C ALA A 259 -6.11 -3.73 2.24
N LEU A 260 -6.62 -2.71 2.94
CA LEU A 260 -7.91 -2.09 2.66
C LEU A 260 -7.95 -1.45 1.26
N ILE A 261 -6.83 -0.97 0.72
CA ILE A 261 -6.77 -0.43 -0.64
C ILE A 261 -7.16 -1.54 -1.64
N SER A 262 -6.51 -2.70 -1.54
CA SER A 262 -6.79 -3.86 -2.40
C SER A 262 -8.22 -4.37 -2.22
N ALA A 263 -8.72 -4.42 -0.99
CA ALA A 263 -10.10 -4.82 -0.72
C ALA A 263 -11.13 -3.88 -1.38
N VAL A 264 -10.91 -2.57 -1.35
CA VAL A 264 -11.79 -1.59 -2.01
C VAL A 264 -11.74 -1.75 -3.53
N LEU A 265 -10.56 -1.95 -4.11
CA LEU A 265 -10.41 -2.17 -5.54
C LEU A 265 -11.11 -3.46 -6.01
N ARG A 266 -11.00 -4.54 -5.23
CA ARG A 266 -11.70 -5.81 -5.46
C ARG A 266 -13.21 -5.63 -5.38
N ARG A 267 -13.72 -5.06 -4.28
CA ARG A 267 -15.15 -4.77 -4.10
C ARG A 267 -15.74 -3.94 -5.24
N ARG A 268 -14.96 -2.98 -5.76
CA ARG A 268 -15.41 -2.08 -6.85
C ARG A 268 -15.22 -2.68 -8.24
N GLY A 269 -14.75 -3.93 -8.34
CA GLY A 269 -14.57 -4.65 -9.61
C GLY A 269 -13.45 -4.10 -10.48
N VAL A 270 -12.48 -3.37 -9.91
CA VAL A 270 -11.30 -2.91 -10.66
C VAL A 270 -10.34 -4.07 -10.89
N THR A 271 -10.24 -4.95 -9.90
CA THR A 271 -9.53 -6.23 -10.00
C THR A 271 -10.49 -7.36 -9.66
N THR A 272 -10.31 -8.51 -10.30
CA THR A 272 -11.04 -9.75 -10.00
C THR A 272 -10.11 -10.84 -9.48
N THR A 273 -8.85 -10.80 -9.91
CA THR A 273 -7.89 -11.87 -9.71
C THR A 273 -6.63 -11.36 -9.01
N VAL A 274 -6.06 -10.26 -9.50
CA VAL A 274 -4.80 -9.68 -9.01
C VAL A 274 -5.02 -8.86 -7.74
N THR A 275 -4.08 -8.97 -6.81
CA THR A 275 -3.89 -8.03 -5.70
C THR A 275 -2.80 -7.04 -6.12
N ALA A 276 -3.13 -5.76 -6.28
CA ALA A 276 -2.17 -4.75 -6.71
C ALA A 276 -1.11 -4.54 -5.62
N PRO A 277 0.20 -4.71 -5.89
CA PRO A 277 1.25 -4.54 -4.90
C PRO A 277 1.59 -3.05 -4.66
N ILE A 278 0.63 -2.31 -4.10
CA ILE A 278 0.68 -0.86 -3.91
C ILE A 278 1.69 -0.49 -2.81
N ALA A 279 1.84 -1.31 -1.77
CA ALA A 279 2.83 -1.11 -0.71
C ALA A 279 4.25 -1.07 -1.26
N THR A 280 4.57 -1.81 -2.32
CA THR A 280 5.88 -1.75 -2.98
C THR A 280 6.20 -0.35 -3.48
N ALA A 281 5.23 0.31 -4.12
CA ALA A 281 5.39 1.69 -4.58
C ALA A 281 5.40 2.71 -3.43
N LEU A 282 4.59 2.52 -2.39
CA LEU A 282 4.58 3.39 -1.21
C LEU A 282 5.89 3.27 -0.40
N ALA A 283 6.44 2.06 -0.28
CA ALA A 283 7.69 1.78 0.42
C ALA A 283 8.91 2.41 -0.27
N ALA A 284 8.85 2.60 -1.60
CA ALA A 284 9.94 3.21 -2.35
C ALA A 284 10.23 4.67 -1.96
N ASP A 285 9.25 5.40 -1.41
CA ASP A 285 9.44 6.75 -0.84
C ASP A 285 8.55 6.94 0.41
N ARG A 286 8.92 6.28 1.51
CA ARG A 286 8.25 6.35 2.83
C ARG A 286 8.01 7.79 3.30
N GLY A 287 8.96 8.69 3.05
CA GLY A 287 8.86 10.10 3.43
C GLY A 287 7.78 10.85 2.64
N ARG A 288 7.67 10.60 1.33
CA ARG A 288 6.58 11.14 0.50
C ARG A 288 5.22 10.60 0.94
N TYR A 289 5.13 9.30 1.21
CA TYR A 289 3.90 8.65 1.70
C TYR A 289 3.37 9.32 2.99
N PHE A 290 4.20 9.44 4.03
CA PHE A 290 3.76 10.09 5.28
C PHE A 290 3.46 11.57 5.12
N ARG A 291 4.17 12.28 4.22
CA ARG A 291 3.86 13.67 3.89
C ARG A 291 2.48 13.80 3.24
N HIS A 292 2.09 12.87 2.37
CA HIS A 292 0.75 12.87 1.78
C HIS A 292 -0.34 12.55 2.80
N LEU A 293 -0.09 11.62 3.74
CA LEU A 293 -0.99 11.40 4.87
C LEU A 293 -1.14 12.65 5.75
N ALA A 294 -0.05 13.38 6.00
CA ALA A 294 -0.13 14.65 6.74
C ALA A 294 -0.97 15.68 5.98
N ARG A 295 -0.76 15.84 4.68
CA ARG A 295 -1.52 16.77 3.82
C ARG A 295 -3.01 16.41 3.74
N TYR A 296 -3.35 15.12 3.73
CA TYR A 296 -4.75 14.68 3.81
C TYR A 296 -5.43 15.22 5.08
N ARG A 297 -4.73 15.21 6.22
CA ARG A 297 -5.26 15.71 7.49
C ARG A 297 -5.50 17.22 7.46
N ASP A 298 -4.74 17.94 6.64
CA ASP A 298 -4.89 19.37 6.36
C ASP A 298 -5.99 19.67 5.30
N GLY A 299 -6.75 18.67 4.86
CA GLY A 299 -7.81 18.80 3.85
C GLY A 299 -7.30 18.76 2.40
N VAL A 300 -6.02 18.44 2.16
CA VAL A 300 -5.44 18.35 0.81
C VAL A 300 -5.43 16.89 0.35
N VAL A 301 -6.44 16.53 -0.44
CA VAL A 301 -6.68 15.13 -0.88
C VAL A 301 -5.99 14.79 -2.19
N ASP A 302 -5.94 15.74 -3.13
CA ASP A 302 -5.55 15.50 -4.52
C ASP A 302 -4.14 14.91 -4.64
N VAL A 303 -3.20 15.38 -3.80
CA VAL A 303 -1.81 14.91 -3.80
C VAL A 303 -1.71 13.43 -3.44
N LEU A 304 -2.49 12.96 -2.48
CA LEU A 304 -2.50 11.55 -2.09
C LEU A 304 -3.15 10.71 -3.20
N VAL A 305 -4.31 11.14 -3.70
CA VAL A 305 -5.07 10.38 -4.71
C VAL A 305 -4.27 10.26 -6.01
N ALA A 306 -3.67 11.36 -6.47
CA ALA A 306 -2.81 11.35 -7.66
C ALA A 306 -1.58 10.46 -7.46
N ASP A 307 -0.98 10.47 -6.27
CA ASP A 307 0.19 9.63 -5.96
C ASP A 307 -0.15 8.14 -5.97
N VAL A 308 -1.28 7.75 -5.39
CA VAL A 308 -1.77 6.37 -5.44
C VAL A 308 -2.08 5.94 -6.88
N ALA A 309 -2.70 6.81 -7.69
CA ALA A 309 -2.94 6.50 -9.11
C ALA A 309 -1.63 6.28 -9.89
N ILE A 310 -0.63 7.13 -9.68
CA ILE A 310 0.69 6.99 -10.30
C ILE A 310 1.41 5.71 -9.81
N ALA A 311 1.32 5.43 -8.52
CA ALA A 311 1.87 4.21 -7.91
C ALA A 311 1.26 2.96 -8.55
N ILE A 312 -0.07 2.90 -8.67
CA ILE A 312 -0.78 1.81 -9.35
C ILE A 312 -0.30 1.66 -10.79
N GLY A 313 -0.26 2.75 -11.57
CA GLY A 313 0.19 2.68 -12.97
C GLY A 313 1.61 2.09 -13.09
N THR A 314 2.53 2.56 -12.25
CA THR A 314 3.92 2.05 -12.22
C THR A 314 3.98 0.57 -11.89
N VAL A 315 3.23 0.17 -10.86
CA VAL A 315 3.16 -1.22 -10.44
C VAL A 315 2.58 -2.10 -11.56
N CYS A 316 1.59 -1.61 -12.31
CA CYS A 316 1.01 -2.36 -13.42
C CYS A 316 2.01 -2.54 -14.57
N ASP A 317 2.76 -1.49 -14.92
CA ASP A 317 3.79 -1.55 -15.96
C ASP A 317 4.85 -2.60 -15.59
N GLU A 318 5.37 -2.54 -14.35
CA GLU A 318 6.40 -3.46 -13.89
C GLU A 318 5.90 -4.88 -13.67
N ALA A 319 4.65 -5.05 -13.22
CA ALA A 319 4.03 -6.36 -13.03
C ALA A 319 3.74 -7.05 -14.37
N THR A 320 3.49 -6.27 -15.42
CA THR A 320 3.36 -6.80 -16.78
C THR A 320 4.68 -7.38 -17.25
N VAL A 321 5.79 -6.68 -17.04
CA VAL A 321 7.14 -7.17 -17.35
C VAL A 321 7.44 -8.45 -16.57
N THR A 322 7.13 -8.45 -15.26
CA THR A 322 7.31 -9.64 -14.41
C THR A 322 6.50 -10.83 -14.91
N ALA A 323 5.22 -10.64 -15.27
CA ALA A 323 4.41 -11.72 -15.80
C ALA A 323 5.07 -12.35 -17.04
N LEU A 324 5.52 -11.53 -17.99
CA LEU A 324 6.18 -12.00 -19.22
C LEU A 324 7.48 -12.76 -18.95
N LEU A 325 8.32 -12.27 -18.04
CA LEU A 325 9.59 -12.93 -17.68
C LEU A 325 9.34 -14.26 -16.95
N LEU A 326 8.34 -14.32 -16.10
CA LEU A 326 7.95 -15.56 -15.42
C LEU A 326 7.41 -16.60 -16.41
N ASP A 327 6.73 -16.17 -17.47
CA ASP A 327 6.29 -17.06 -18.55
C ASP A 327 7.46 -17.62 -19.35
N GLU A 328 8.45 -16.79 -19.65
CA GLU A 328 9.69 -17.22 -20.30
C GLU A 328 10.41 -18.26 -19.44
N HIS A 329 10.58 -17.98 -18.14
CA HIS A 329 11.19 -18.93 -17.21
C HIS A 329 10.40 -20.24 -17.07
N ALA A 330 9.06 -20.17 -17.07
CA ALA A 330 8.23 -21.36 -17.04
C ALA A 330 8.37 -22.17 -18.34
N ALA A 331 8.42 -21.50 -19.50
CA ALA A 331 8.62 -22.15 -20.80
C ALA A 331 9.99 -22.83 -20.91
N ASP A 332 11.07 -22.14 -20.53
CA ASP A 332 12.43 -22.70 -20.53
C ASP A 332 12.53 -23.93 -19.62
N ARG A 333 11.95 -23.83 -18.42
CA ARG A 333 11.88 -24.96 -17.47
C ARG A 333 11.13 -26.15 -18.08
N MET A 334 9.99 -25.91 -18.73
CA MET A 334 9.19 -26.96 -19.39
C MET A 334 9.82 -27.50 -20.67
N ALA A 335 10.70 -26.76 -21.34
CA ALA A 335 11.43 -27.23 -22.50
C ALA A 335 12.72 -28.00 -22.14
N GLY A 336 13.24 -27.78 -20.93
CA GLY A 336 14.48 -28.38 -20.45
C GLY A 336 14.29 -29.29 -19.23
N PRO A 337 14.77 -28.92 -18.02
CA PRO A 337 14.85 -29.82 -16.88
C PRO A 337 13.51 -30.39 -16.38
N CYS A 338 12.38 -29.76 -16.74
CA CYS A 338 11.04 -30.21 -16.39
C CYS A 338 10.20 -30.66 -17.60
N ALA A 339 10.83 -31.14 -18.68
CA ALA A 339 10.12 -31.53 -19.89
C ALA A 339 9.23 -32.78 -19.73
N THR A 340 9.60 -33.72 -18.85
CA THR A 340 8.95 -35.03 -18.80
C THR A 340 8.71 -35.51 -17.38
N SER A 341 7.74 -36.43 -17.24
CA SER A 341 7.57 -37.27 -16.03
C SER A 341 7.38 -36.48 -14.73
N ALA A 342 7.88 -36.99 -13.60
CA ALA A 342 7.88 -36.34 -12.29
C ALA A 342 8.37 -34.89 -12.33
N HIS A 343 9.42 -34.60 -13.11
CA HIS A 343 9.95 -33.25 -13.27
C HIS A 343 8.92 -32.29 -13.88
N ALA A 344 8.11 -32.74 -14.84
CA ALA A 344 7.05 -31.93 -15.43
C ALA A 344 5.93 -31.62 -14.45
N VAL A 345 5.61 -32.54 -13.53
CA VAL A 345 4.64 -32.29 -12.45
C VAL A 345 5.14 -31.20 -11.53
N VAL A 346 6.40 -31.30 -11.08
CA VAL A 346 7.02 -30.28 -10.22
C VAL A 346 7.11 -28.94 -10.94
N GLY A 347 7.55 -28.93 -12.20
CA GLY A 347 7.69 -27.70 -12.98
C GLY A 347 6.37 -26.97 -13.24
N ARG A 348 5.23 -27.67 -13.32
CA ARG A 348 3.90 -27.04 -13.31
C ARG A 348 3.55 -26.46 -11.95
N ALA A 349 3.78 -27.22 -10.88
CA ALA A 349 3.50 -26.76 -9.52
C ALA A 349 4.30 -25.49 -9.14
N LEU A 350 5.55 -25.37 -9.61
CA LEU A 350 6.38 -24.18 -9.39
C LEU A 350 5.91 -22.93 -10.13
N SER A 351 4.99 -23.05 -11.10
CA SER A 351 4.32 -21.89 -11.69
C SER A 351 3.25 -21.32 -10.76
N ASP A 352 2.73 -22.14 -9.85
CA ASP A 352 1.69 -21.75 -8.90
C ASP A 352 2.28 -21.32 -7.55
N ASP A 353 3.25 -22.06 -7.02
CA ASP A 353 3.97 -21.71 -5.80
C ASP A 353 5.48 -21.92 -5.99
N PRO A 354 6.30 -20.85 -5.94
CA PRO A 354 7.74 -20.96 -6.05
C PRO A 354 8.38 -21.58 -4.80
N VAL A 355 7.62 -21.77 -3.72
CA VAL A 355 8.09 -22.48 -2.52
C VAL A 355 7.58 -23.91 -2.57
N LEU A 356 8.49 -24.88 -2.49
CA LEU A 356 8.16 -26.30 -2.50
C LEU A 356 8.62 -26.93 -1.19
N THR A 357 7.69 -27.50 -0.44
CA THR A 357 7.99 -28.25 0.79
C THR A 357 8.16 -29.73 0.48
N GLU A 358 8.90 -30.46 1.32
CA GLU A 358 9.08 -31.91 1.20
C GLU A 358 7.75 -32.66 1.17
N THR A 359 6.82 -32.31 2.06
CA THR A 359 5.46 -32.86 2.08
C THR A 359 4.73 -32.57 0.77
N ARG A 360 4.79 -31.34 0.27
CA ARG A 360 4.11 -30.97 -0.98
C ARG A 360 4.69 -31.70 -2.18
N LEU A 361 6.02 -31.88 -2.22
CA LEU A 361 6.69 -32.64 -3.27
C LEU A 361 6.27 -34.11 -3.25
N GLN A 362 6.21 -34.73 -2.07
CA GLN A 362 5.72 -36.10 -1.91
C GLN A 362 4.27 -36.23 -2.39
N ASP A 363 3.39 -35.29 -2.00
CA ASP A 363 1.99 -35.28 -2.43
C ASP A 363 1.84 -35.14 -3.95
N LEU A 364 2.65 -34.29 -4.58
CA LEU A 364 2.63 -34.08 -6.03
C LEU A 364 3.07 -35.34 -6.79
N LEU A 365 3.94 -36.15 -6.20
CA LEU A 365 4.52 -37.33 -6.84
C LEU A 365 3.84 -38.65 -6.44
N ALA A 366 2.90 -38.65 -5.50
CA ALA A 366 2.24 -39.83 -4.93
C ALA A 366 1.46 -40.71 -5.93
N GLY A 367 1.38 -40.32 -7.22
CA GLY A 367 0.76 -41.10 -8.29
C GLY A 367 1.54 -41.07 -9.61
N VAL A 368 2.82 -40.68 -9.58
CA VAL A 368 3.68 -40.71 -10.76
C VAL A 368 4.41 -42.04 -10.82
N ASP A 369 4.16 -42.81 -11.88
CA ASP A 369 4.74 -44.13 -12.08
C ASP A 369 6.12 -44.01 -12.76
N ASP A 370 7.11 -43.48 -12.01
CA ASP A 370 8.48 -43.23 -12.45
C ASP A 370 9.47 -44.16 -11.72
N GLY A 371 9.59 -45.41 -12.18
CA GLY A 371 10.64 -46.33 -11.76
C GLY A 371 10.30 -47.25 -10.58
N PRO A 372 11.29 -48.02 -10.06
CA PRO A 372 11.04 -49.05 -9.06
C PRO A 372 10.57 -48.45 -7.72
N ALA A 373 9.55 -49.07 -7.13
CA ALA A 373 8.83 -48.62 -5.92
C ALA A 373 9.65 -48.47 -4.63
N ASP A 374 10.97 -48.70 -4.67
CA ASP A 374 11.88 -48.72 -3.51
C ASP A 374 12.81 -47.47 -3.41
N GLU A 375 12.79 -46.56 -4.40
CA GLU A 375 13.62 -45.33 -4.36
C GLU A 375 12.84 -44.11 -3.85
N ASP A 376 13.52 -43.23 -3.08
CA ASP A 376 13.02 -41.91 -2.67
C ASP A 376 12.90 -41.00 -3.91
N LEU A 377 11.85 -41.21 -4.72
CA LEU A 377 11.59 -40.47 -5.96
C LEU A 377 11.57 -38.96 -5.70
N ALA A 378 10.94 -38.52 -4.61
CA ALA A 378 10.93 -37.12 -4.21
C ALA A 378 12.34 -36.58 -3.95
N GLY A 379 13.18 -37.33 -3.24
CA GLY A 379 14.58 -37.00 -3.01
C GLY A 379 15.41 -36.92 -4.29
N CYS A 380 15.24 -37.88 -5.21
CA CYS A 380 15.95 -37.91 -6.50
C CYS A 380 15.54 -36.72 -7.39
N VAL A 381 14.24 -36.52 -7.60
CA VAL A 381 13.70 -35.39 -8.39
C VAL A 381 14.15 -34.05 -7.81
N ALA A 382 14.12 -33.90 -6.48
CA ALA A 382 14.61 -32.69 -5.83
C ALA A 382 16.12 -32.48 -6.11
N ALA A 383 16.95 -33.52 -6.01
CA ALA A 383 18.38 -33.43 -6.25
C ALA A 383 18.71 -33.07 -7.70
N GLU A 384 18.01 -33.67 -8.66
CA GLU A 384 18.16 -33.38 -10.09
C GLU A 384 17.74 -31.96 -10.44
N LEU A 385 16.60 -31.50 -9.92
CA LEU A 385 16.15 -30.11 -10.12
C LEU A 385 17.05 -29.09 -9.42
N VAL A 386 17.66 -29.45 -8.30
CA VAL A 386 18.70 -28.61 -7.67
C VAL A 386 19.95 -28.55 -8.52
N HIS A 387 20.41 -29.68 -9.06
CA HIS A 387 21.57 -29.73 -9.95
C HIS A 387 21.34 -28.92 -11.24
N ALA A 388 20.13 -28.97 -11.78
CA ALA A 388 19.71 -28.21 -12.94
C ALA A 388 19.43 -26.71 -12.66
N GLY A 389 19.52 -26.27 -11.40
CA GLY A 389 19.28 -24.87 -11.01
C GLY A 389 17.80 -24.45 -10.98
N VAL A 390 16.86 -25.39 -11.15
CA VAL A 390 15.42 -25.13 -11.05
C VAL A 390 14.99 -24.92 -9.60
N LEU A 391 15.61 -25.65 -8.68
CA LEU A 391 15.36 -25.56 -7.24
C LEU A 391 16.63 -25.13 -6.51
N ARG A 392 16.45 -24.40 -5.40
CA ARG A 392 17.51 -24.13 -4.44
C ARG A 392 17.02 -24.50 -3.03
N PRO A 393 17.77 -25.30 -2.26
CA PRO A 393 17.38 -25.63 -0.90
C PRO A 393 17.43 -24.38 -0.01
N VAL A 394 16.41 -24.20 0.83
CA VAL A 394 16.38 -23.14 1.86
C VAL A 394 16.67 -23.69 3.27
N THR A 395 16.81 -25.01 3.38
CA THR A 395 17.02 -25.76 4.62
C THR A 395 18.23 -26.68 4.51
N GLU A 396 19.06 -26.77 5.55
CA GLU A 396 20.23 -27.68 5.58
C GLU A 396 19.95 -29.03 6.28
N ARG A 397 18.69 -29.33 6.60
CA ARG A 397 18.30 -30.52 7.37
C ARG A 397 18.01 -31.74 6.49
N ARG A 398 18.04 -32.92 7.12
CA ARG A 398 17.68 -34.22 6.52
C ARG A 398 16.16 -34.50 6.47
N ARG A 399 15.34 -33.73 7.17
CA ARG A 399 13.87 -33.82 7.22
C ARG A 399 13.27 -32.43 7.25
N ASP A 400 12.01 -32.31 6.86
CA ASP A 400 11.26 -31.05 6.76
C ASP A 400 11.94 -30.09 5.78
N ARG A 401 12.38 -30.63 4.64
CA ARG A 401 13.11 -29.88 3.62
C ARG A 401 12.18 -28.90 2.90
N ALA A 402 12.76 -27.78 2.46
CA ALA A 402 12.09 -26.86 1.55
C ALA A 402 13.05 -26.33 0.51
N TRP A 403 12.49 -26.00 -0.65
CA TRP A 403 13.18 -25.41 -1.79
C TRP A 403 12.42 -24.20 -2.29
N VAL A 404 13.15 -23.31 -2.97
CA VAL A 404 12.58 -22.20 -3.73
C VAL A 404 13.00 -22.29 -5.19
N ALA A 405 12.17 -21.77 -6.09
CA ALA A 405 12.50 -21.58 -7.50
C ALA A 405 13.33 -20.27 -7.67
N PRO A 406 14.65 -20.34 -7.92
CA PRO A 406 15.51 -19.16 -7.92
C PRO A 406 15.08 -18.09 -8.93
N ALA A 407 14.76 -18.51 -10.16
CA ALA A 407 14.32 -17.59 -11.22
C ALA A 407 13.07 -16.77 -10.84
N VAL A 408 12.15 -17.36 -10.08
CA VAL A 408 10.94 -16.64 -9.62
C VAL A 408 11.30 -15.66 -8.52
N VAL A 409 12.12 -16.08 -7.55
CA VAL A 409 12.60 -15.21 -6.45
C VAL A 409 13.37 -14.02 -7.00
N ASP A 410 14.32 -14.26 -7.90
CA ASP A 410 15.14 -13.23 -8.52
C ASP A 410 14.30 -12.22 -9.30
N GLU A 411 13.29 -12.67 -10.03
CA GLU A 411 12.41 -11.79 -10.79
C GLU A 411 11.50 -10.94 -9.87
N LEU A 412 11.09 -11.47 -8.71
CA LEU A 412 10.33 -10.69 -7.73
C LEU A 412 11.19 -9.62 -7.05
N GLU A 413 12.45 -9.93 -6.75
CA GLU A 413 13.40 -8.93 -6.27
C GLU A 413 13.69 -7.88 -7.33
N ALA A 414 13.82 -8.28 -8.61
CA ALA A 414 13.99 -7.37 -9.73
C ALA A 414 12.76 -6.47 -9.92
N PHE A 415 11.55 -7.01 -9.82
CA PHE A 415 10.29 -6.26 -9.82
C PHE A 415 10.31 -5.11 -8.80
N GLU A 416 10.65 -5.41 -7.54
CA GLU A 416 10.72 -4.38 -6.50
C GLU A 416 11.75 -3.29 -6.81
N GLN A 417 12.90 -3.68 -7.36
CA GLN A 417 13.95 -2.75 -7.77
C GLN A 417 13.48 -1.84 -8.90
N ARG A 418 12.79 -2.39 -9.92
CA ARG A 418 12.23 -1.61 -11.03
C ARG A 418 11.14 -0.65 -10.55
N VAL A 419 10.22 -1.10 -9.70
CA VAL A 419 9.21 -0.22 -9.09
C VAL A 419 9.88 0.91 -8.31
N ARG A 420 10.89 0.61 -7.49
CA ARG A 420 11.64 1.62 -6.73
C ARG A 420 12.35 2.61 -7.66
N ALA A 421 12.98 2.14 -8.72
CA ALA A 421 13.63 2.97 -9.72
C ALA A 421 12.63 3.89 -10.43
N GLY A 422 11.46 3.35 -10.81
CA GLY A 422 10.35 4.11 -11.39
C GLY A 422 9.86 5.22 -10.47
N VAL A 423 9.62 4.91 -9.20
CA VAL A 423 9.22 5.91 -8.17
C VAL A 423 10.29 6.98 -7.98
N ALA A 424 11.56 6.58 -7.83
CA ALA A 424 12.67 7.51 -7.61
C ALA A 424 12.95 8.41 -8.83
N GLY A 425 12.78 7.89 -10.05
CA GLY A 425 12.89 8.67 -11.28
C GLY A 425 11.86 9.80 -11.34
N ARG A 426 10.63 9.54 -10.89
CA ARG A 426 9.57 10.55 -10.80
C ARG A 426 9.87 11.62 -9.76
N THR A 427 10.30 11.26 -8.56
CA THR A 427 10.65 12.23 -7.51
C THR A 427 11.76 13.19 -7.98
N ARG A 428 12.71 12.72 -8.79
CA ARG A 428 13.74 13.58 -9.42
C ARG A 428 13.16 14.53 -10.47
N SER A 429 12.26 14.05 -11.34
CA SER A 429 11.59 14.87 -12.35
C SER A 429 10.71 15.97 -11.73
N ASP A 430 9.97 15.65 -10.66
CA ASP A 430 9.14 16.61 -9.92
C ASP A 430 9.98 17.71 -9.27
N ARG A 431 11.12 17.37 -8.65
CA ARG A 431 12.07 18.35 -8.09
C ARG A 431 12.66 19.25 -9.18
N PHE A 432 13.02 18.67 -10.33
CA PHE A 432 13.57 19.44 -11.45
C PHE A 432 12.55 20.38 -12.08
N ARG A 433 11.27 20.00 -12.15
CA ARG A 433 10.17 20.89 -12.57
C ARG A 433 9.90 21.99 -11.55
N ALA A 434 9.88 21.68 -10.26
CA ALA A 434 9.69 22.67 -9.20
C ALA A 434 10.82 23.72 -9.16
N GLY A 435 12.08 23.31 -9.39
CA GLY A 435 13.22 24.23 -9.48
C GLY A 435 13.11 25.21 -10.65
N ARG A 436 12.65 24.75 -11.82
CA ARG A 436 12.44 25.64 -12.99
C ARG A 436 11.27 26.61 -12.82
N SER A 437 10.23 26.23 -12.07
CA SER A 437 9.13 27.16 -11.75
C SER A 437 9.55 28.25 -10.76
N ALA A 438 10.52 27.97 -9.88
CA ALA A 438 11.09 28.98 -8.97
C ALA A 438 12.03 29.96 -9.71
N ASP A 439 12.79 29.48 -10.70
CA ASP A 439 13.68 30.32 -11.51
C ASP A 439 12.95 31.14 -12.60
N ALA A 440 11.66 30.87 -12.84
CA ALA A 440 10.84 31.58 -13.83
C ALA A 440 10.25 32.91 -13.31
N VAL A 441 10.41 33.24 -12.02
CA VAL A 441 10.07 34.57 -11.49
C VAL A 441 11.31 35.46 -11.54
N ARG A 442 11.69 35.90 -12.74
CA ARG A 442 12.60 37.06 -12.86
C ARG A 442 11.84 38.32 -12.45
N PRO A 443 12.40 39.16 -11.55
CA PRO A 443 11.79 40.45 -11.28
C PRO A 443 11.81 41.29 -12.56
N VAL A 444 10.66 41.86 -12.88
CA VAL A 444 10.53 42.91 -13.91
C VAL A 444 11.47 44.05 -13.49
N PRO A 445 12.37 44.53 -14.37
CA PRO A 445 13.23 45.64 -14.01
C PRO A 445 12.38 46.91 -13.98
N ASP A 446 12.27 47.51 -12.80
CA ASP A 446 11.66 48.83 -12.65
C ASP A 446 12.46 49.86 -13.44
N GLY A 447 11.76 50.54 -14.36
CA GLY A 447 12.29 51.61 -15.17
C GLY A 447 12.56 52.86 -14.35
N ALA A 448 13.82 53.28 -14.39
CA ALA A 448 14.33 54.65 -14.41
C ALA A 448 13.49 55.77 -13.76
N ALA A 449 13.99 56.27 -12.61
CA ALA A 449 13.97 57.69 -12.29
C ALA A 449 15.37 58.12 -11.85
N GLY A 450 15.96 59.04 -12.60
CA GLY A 450 17.33 59.51 -12.40
C GLY A 450 17.48 60.46 -11.20
N GLY A 451 18.66 60.43 -10.60
CA GLY A 451 19.08 61.39 -9.59
C GLY A 451 20.59 61.31 -9.36
N ARG A 452 21.30 62.32 -9.84
CA ARG A 452 22.76 62.47 -9.73
C ARG A 452 23.17 62.72 -8.28
N GLY A 453 24.33 62.21 -7.88
CA GLY A 453 25.01 62.60 -6.63
C GLY A 453 26.33 61.87 -6.48
N ALA A 454 27.43 62.62 -6.46
CA ALA A 454 28.80 62.15 -6.63
C ALA A 454 29.53 61.85 -5.30
N THR A 455 30.73 61.25 -5.47
CA THR A 455 31.95 61.31 -4.64
C THR A 455 32.26 60.15 -3.66
N GLY A 456 33.55 59.75 -3.67
CA GLY A 456 34.23 58.97 -2.61
C GLY A 456 34.72 57.58 -3.04
N SER A 457 35.74 57.46 -3.90
CA SER A 457 37.15 57.20 -3.54
C SER A 457 37.42 55.96 -2.66
N GLY A 458 38.14 54.97 -3.19
CA GLY A 458 38.72 53.89 -2.37
C GLY A 458 39.26 52.70 -3.16
N ARG A 459 40.43 52.85 -3.77
CA ARG A 459 41.26 51.77 -4.33
C ARG A 459 41.79 50.83 -3.22
N ARG A 460 41.91 49.52 -3.54
CA ARG A 460 43.06 48.60 -3.34
C ARG A 460 42.52 47.16 -3.46
N ASP A 461 42.80 46.45 -4.55
CA ASP A 461 43.99 45.61 -4.81
C ASP A 461 44.01 44.27 -4.03
N ALA A 462 43.72 43.22 -4.80
CA ALA A 462 44.59 42.08 -5.09
C ALA A 462 44.55 40.78 -4.23
N ARG A 463 44.73 39.68 -5.01
CA ARG A 463 45.18 38.30 -4.70
C ARG A 463 44.06 37.33 -4.33
N LEU A 464 43.67 36.34 -5.15
CA LEU A 464 44.37 35.21 -5.81
C LEU A 464 45.26 34.38 -4.85
N ALA A 465 44.71 33.23 -4.43
CA ALA A 465 45.39 31.94 -4.16
C ALA A 465 44.26 30.87 -4.11
N THR A 466 44.08 29.94 -5.06
CA THR A 466 44.80 28.68 -5.31
C THR A 466 45.05 27.79 -4.08
N GLY A 467 44.43 26.60 -4.04
CA GLY A 467 44.93 25.45 -3.28
C GLY A 467 43.87 24.52 -2.67
N PRO A 468 43.75 23.24 -3.08
CA PRO A 468 42.80 22.25 -2.56
C PRO A 468 43.42 21.25 -1.55
N CYS A 469 42.62 20.24 -1.16
CA CYS A 469 42.88 19.01 -0.36
C CYS A 469 42.50 19.04 1.12
N ALA A 470 41.37 18.42 1.45
CA ALA A 470 41.28 17.10 2.10
C ALA A 470 39.86 16.54 1.93
#